data_AF-A0A022RWZ0-F1
#
_entry.id   AF-A0A022RWZ0-F1
#
_cell.length_a   1.000
_cell.length_b   1.000
_cell.length_c   1.000
_cell.angle_alpha   90.00
_cell.angle_beta   90.00
_cell.angle_gamma   90.00
#
_symmetry.space_group_name_H-M   'P 1'
#
loop_
_entity.id
_entity.type
_entity.pdbx_description
1 polymer ?
#
loop_
_entity_poly.entity_id
_entity_poly.type
_entity_poly.pdbx_seq_one_letter_code
_entity_poly.pdbx_strand_id
1 'polypeptide(L)'
;MLDHPISSDNQSHKKPKSNLPSRNPIRAFFYKTFQLFIILLVQFFVLQFIFSAPSKSALLLSNQNLPETISLPPPPPPIAEVRISSEKSKTGADSVHRKNGGVLSSEKLVGKCEHGMVYVYELPAMFNQELLDNCGDLDPWHSRCNAVSNRGLGPRAAGLSGVPENLLPSWYWTDMFAGEIIYHARIMDHACRTTVPELATTFYIPFYAAVAVGKYLFTSYTAKERDTLCEGLLRW
;
A
#
# COMPACT_ATOMS: atom_id res chain seq x y z
N MET A 1 36.10 -48.29 40.36
CA MET A 1 37.23 -49.22 40.23
C MET A 1 37.37 -49.48 38.74
N LEU A 2 38.26 -48.88 37.97
CA LEU A 2 39.54 -48.23 38.26
C LEU A 2 39.70 -46.98 37.37
N ASP A 3 40.20 -45.91 37.99
CA ASP A 3 40.86 -44.80 37.34
C ASP A 3 42.21 -45.24 36.75
N HIS A 4 42.59 -44.71 35.59
CA HIS A 4 43.93 -44.13 35.41
C HIS A 4 43.94 -43.15 34.21
N PRO A 5 44.72 -42.05 34.29
CA PRO A 5 44.61 -40.90 33.41
C PRO A 5 45.64 -40.97 32.26
N ILE A 6 45.25 -40.51 31.07
CA ILE A 6 46.20 -40.25 29.98
C ILE A 6 46.45 -38.74 29.93
N SER A 7 47.65 -38.39 30.39
CA SER A 7 48.35 -37.14 30.13
C SER A 7 48.73 -37.09 28.65
N SER A 8 48.38 -36.01 27.95
CA SER A 8 48.96 -35.69 26.65
C SER A 8 48.97 -34.18 26.41
N ASP A 9 50.13 -33.61 26.73
CA ASP A 9 50.82 -32.44 26.18
C ASP A 9 50.02 -31.40 25.39
N ASN A 10 50.04 -30.20 25.98
CA ASN A 10 49.60 -28.94 25.41
C ASN A 10 50.62 -28.47 24.36
N GLN A 11 50.54 -29.00 23.13
CA GLN A 11 51.38 -28.52 22.02
C GLN A 11 50.74 -27.26 21.41
N SER A 12 51.29 -26.10 21.78
CA SER A 12 50.94 -24.82 21.17
C SER A 12 51.29 -24.85 19.67
N HIS A 13 50.30 -25.03 18.80
CA HIS A 13 50.45 -24.83 17.37
C HIS A 13 50.75 -23.34 17.09
N LYS A 14 52.04 -22.99 16.96
CA LYS A 14 52.45 -21.72 16.37
C LYS A 14 52.01 -21.71 14.90
N LYS A 15 51.00 -20.90 14.62
CA LYS A 15 50.52 -20.60 13.26
C LYS A 15 51.70 -20.14 12.39
N PRO A 16 51.93 -20.70 11.19
CA PRO A 16 53.00 -20.23 10.33
C PRO A 16 52.71 -18.80 9.90
N LYS A 17 53.68 -17.90 10.07
CA LYS A 17 53.62 -16.53 9.54
C LYS A 17 53.53 -16.62 8.02
N SER A 18 52.37 -16.29 7.47
CA SER A 18 52.21 -16.11 6.03
C SER A 18 53.11 -14.96 5.59
N ASN A 19 54.15 -15.25 4.81
CA ASN A 19 54.91 -14.23 4.12
C ASN A 19 53.98 -13.57 3.09
N LEU A 20 53.45 -12.39 3.44
CA LEU A 20 52.68 -11.57 2.52
C LEU A 20 53.62 -11.17 1.36
N PRO A 21 53.23 -11.36 0.08
CA PRO A 21 54.06 -10.96 -1.04
C PRO A 21 54.29 -9.45 -0.97
N SER A 22 55.57 -9.05 -1.06
CA SER A 22 56.00 -7.66 -1.15
C SER A 22 55.15 -6.93 -2.20
N ARG A 23 54.34 -5.98 -1.74
CA ARG A 23 53.38 -5.24 -2.56
C ARG A 23 54.17 -4.36 -3.51
N ASN A 24 54.37 -4.82 -4.75
CA ASN A 24 55.15 -4.11 -5.75
C ASN A 24 54.57 -2.69 -5.94
N PRO A 25 55.28 -1.63 -5.51
CA PRO A 25 54.72 -0.28 -5.41
C PRO A 25 54.36 0.28 -6.79
N ILE A 26 55.06 -0.17 -7.82
CA ILE A 26 54.82 0.20 -9.22
C ILE A 26 53.47 -0.34 -9.70
N ARG A 27 53.15 -1.61 -9.38
CA ARG A 27 51.86 -2.23 -9.75
C ARG A 27 50.70 -1.59 -8.99
N ALA A 28 50.91 -1.23 -7.72
CA ALA A 28 49.93 -0.50 -6.93
C ALA A 28 49.69 0.93 -7.45
N PHE A 29 50.75 1.59 -7.93
CA PHE A 29 50.65 2.89 -8.58
C PHE A 29 49.84 2.81 -9.87
N PHE A 30 50.16 1.89 -10.78
CA PHE A 30 49.40 1.70 -12.02
C PHE A 30 47.93 1.35 -11.76
N TYR A 31 47.65 0.51 -10.77
CA TYR A 31 46.27 0.18 -10.41
C TYR A 31 45.51 1.38 -9.85
N LYS A 32 46.12 2.21 -8.99
CA LYS A 32 45.49 3.43 -8.47
C LYS A 32 45.25 4.45 -9.57
N THR A 33 46.22 4.64 -10.48
CA THR A 33 46.08 5.55 -11.62
C THR A 33 45.00 5.08 -12.58
N PHE A 34 44.92 3.76 -12.84
CA PHE A 34 43.87 3.17 -13.65
C PHE A 34 42.48 3.26 -13.00
N GLN A 35 42.38 3.03 -11.69
CA GLN A 35 41.14 3.21 -10.93
C GLN A 35 40.66 4.66 -10.96
N LEU A 36 41.57 5.63 -10.77
CA LEU A 36 41.25 7.06 -10.90
C LEU A 36 40.76 7.40 -12.32
N PHE A 37 41.40 6.85 -13.35
CA PHE A 37 40.98 7.03 -14.73
C PHE A 37 39.56 6.49 -14.99
N ILE A 38 39.23 5.30 -14.47
CA ILE A 38 37.87 4.75 -14.57
C ILE A 38 36.86 5.63 -13.84
N ILE A 39 37.18 6.11 -12.63
CA ILE A 39 36.29 7.00 -11.87
C ILE A 39 36.04 8.30 -12.65
N LEU A 40 37.08 8.91 -13.20
CA LEU A 40 36.96 10.14 -14.00
C LEU A 40 36.17 9.90 -15.29
N LEU A 41 36.34 8.76 -15.96
CA LEU A 41 35.53 8.38 -17.12
C LEU A 41 34.06 8.23 -16.75
N VAL A 42 33.75 7.50 -15.67
CA VAL A 42 32.35 7.33 -15.21
C VAL A 42 31.74 8.68 -14.84
N GLN A 43 32.47 9.53 -14.11
CA GLN A 43 32.01 10.88 -13.78
C GLN A 43 31.77 11.73 -15.04
N PHE A 44 32.65 11.65 -16.04
CA PHE A 44 32.45 12.34 -17.32
C PHE A 44 31.19 11.86 -18.04
N PHE A 45 30.94 10.55 -18.13
CA PHE A 45 29.72 10.02 -18.74
C PHE A 45 28.45 10.40 -17.97
N VAL A 46 28.49 10.41 -16.63
CA VAL A 46 27.37 10.86 -15.80
C VAL A 46 27.10 12.36 -16.02
N LEU A 47 28.13 13.20 -16.05
CA LEU A 47 27.97 14.63 -16.33
C LEU A 47 27.48 14.85 -17.77
N GLN A 48 28.00 14.11 -18.75
CA GLN A 48 27.47 14.14 -20.12
C GLN A 48 26.01 13.71 -20.17
N PHE A 49 25.57 12.72 -19.39
CA PHE A 49 24.17 12.32 -19.34
C PHE A 49 23.29 13.40 -18.69
N ILE A 50 23.77 14.05 -17.62
CA ILE A 50 23.06 15.13 -16.94
C ILE A 50 22.98 16.39 -17.82
N PHE A 51 24.05 16.75 -18.53
CA PHE A 51 24.15 17.99 -19.33
C PHE A 51 23.75 17.82 -20.79
N SER A 52 23.81 16.61 -21.36
CA SER A 52 23.30 16.30 -22.70
C SER A 52 21.85 15.84 -22.69
N ALA A 53 21.18 15.78 -21.53
CA ALA A 53 19.74 15.73 -21.49
C ALA A 53 19.24 16.96 -22.25
N PRO A 54 18.63 16.79 -23.45
CA PRO A 54 18.18 17.94 -24.21
C PRO A 54 17.19 18.68 -23.32
N SER A 55 17.46 19.97 -23.07
CA SER A 55 16.50 20.91 -22.52
C SER A 55 15.37 21.09 -23.54
N LYS A 56 14.54 20.06 -23.67
CA LYS A 56 13.24 20.09 -24.33
C LYS A 56 12.16 19.78 -23.29
N SER A 57 12.32 20.35 -22.10
CA SER A 57 11.17 20.74 -21.29
C SER A 57 10.73 22.13 -21.75
N ALA A 58 10.43 22.28 -23.04
CA ALA A 58 9.52 23.32 -23.46
C ALA A 58 8.16 22.86 -22.93
N LEU A 59 7.71 23.56 -21.88
CA LEU A 59 6.35 23.52 -21.36
C LEU A 59 5.35 23.61 -22.53
N LEU A 60 4.87 22.46 -22.99
CA LEU A 60 3.54 22.36 -23.57
C LEU A 60 2.55 22.19 -22.43
N LEU A 61 2.41 23.24 -21.61
CA LEU A 61 1.11 23.52 -21.02
C LEU A 61 0.22 24.02 -22.16
N SER A 62 -0.23 23.07 -22.98
CA SER A 62 -1.37 23.31 -23.83
C SER A 62 -2.53 23.60 -22.89
N ASN A 63 -2.96 24.86 -22.94
CA ASN A 63 -4.10 25.41 -22.26
C ASN A 63 -5.36 24.70 -22.80
N GLN A 64 -5.62 23.49 -22.30
CA GLN A 64 -6.93 22.88 -22.46
C GLN A 64 -7.81 23.53 -21.41
N ASN A 65 -8.68 24.42 -21.89
CA ASN A 65 -9.82 24.94 -21.16
C ASN A 65 -10.46 23.80 -20.36
N LEU A 66 -10.27 23.82 -19.05
CA LEU A 66 -11.00 22.97 -18.13
C LEU A 66 -12.47 23.39 -18.25
N PRO A 67 -13.41 22.50 -18.63
CA PRO A 67 -14.82 22.87 -18.53
C PRO A 67 -15.11 23.15 -17.06
N GLU A 68 -15.51 24.39 -16.76
CA GLU A 68 -16.17 24.79 -15.52
C GLU A 68 -17.50 24.05 -15.42
N THR A 69 -17.47 22.76 -15.10
CA THR A 69 -18.53 21.95 -14.49
C THR A 69 -18.09 20.49 -14.52
N ILE A 70 -17.37 20.06 -13.48
CA ILE A 70 -17.45 18.65 -13.09
C ILE A 70 -18.86 18.49 -12.53
N SER A 71 -19.81 18.11 -13.38
CA SER A 71 -21.06 17.53 -12.92
C SER A 71 -20.67 16.39 -11.99
N LEU A 72 -21.15 16.42 -10.75
CA LEU A 72 -21.06 15.27 -9.87
C LEU A 72 -21.55 14.04 -10.66
N PRO A 73 -20.87 12.88 -10.55
CA PRO A 73 -21.39 11.66 -11.13
C PRO A 73 -22.79 11.42 -10.55
N PRO A 74 -23.77 10.99 -11.38
CA PRO A 74 -25.10 10.67 -10.88
C PRO A 74 -24.96 9.61 -9.76
N PRO A 75 -25.81 9.67 -8.72
CA PRO A 75 -25.80 8.66 -7.68
C PRO A 75 -25.99 7.27 -8.33
N PRO A 76 -25.35 6.23 -7.76
CA PRO A 76 -25.48 4.88 -8.29
C PRO A 76 -26.96 4.47 -8.21
N PRO A 77 -27.46 3.68 -9.17
CA PRO A 77 -28.86 3.27 -9.16
C PRO A 77 -29.20 2.59 -7.83
N PRO A 78 -30.38 2.87 -7.23
CA PRO A 78 -30.79 2.21 -6.00
C PRO A 78 -30.78 0.69 -6.21
N ILE A 79 -30.12 -0.03 -5.30
CA ILE A 79 -30.30 -1.47 -5.16
C ILE A 79 -31.80 -1.70 -4.99
N ALA A 80 -32.39 -2.53 -5.86
CA ALA A 80 -33.81 -2.79 -5.91
C ALA A 80 -34.37 -3.01 -4.51
N GLU A 81 -35.26 -2.10 -4.09
CA GLU A 81 -35.96 -2.17 -2.81
C GLU A 81 -36.69 -3.51 -2.72
N VAL A 82 -36.29 -4.34 -1.75
CA VAL A 82 -37.08 -5.50 -1.33
C VAL A 82 -38.42 -4.94 -0.86
N ARG A 83 -39.46 -5.07 -1.70
CA ARG A 83 -40.84 -4.77 -1.31
C ARG A 83 -41.25 -5.75 -0.22
N ILE A 84 -41.07 -5.36 1.03
CA ILE A 84 -41.78 -5.99 2.13
C ILE A 84 -43.22 -5.50 2.06
N SER A 85 -44.05 -6.28 1.38
CA SER A 85 -45.50 -6.14 1.42
C SER A 85 -45.97 -6.29 2.87
N SER A 86 -46.42 -5.19 3.46
CA SER A 86 -47.11 -5.16 4.75
C SER A 86 -48.47 -5.86 4.60
N GLU A 87 -48.52 -7.17 4.83
CA GLU A 87 -49.78 -7.84 5.15
C GLU A 87 -50.14 -7.57 6.62
N LYS A 88 -51.27 -6.87 6.78
CA LYS A 88 -51.86 -6.52 8.07
C LYS A 88 -52.62 -7.73 8.61
N SER A 89 -51.96 -8.55 9.43
CA SER A 89 -52.65 -9.54 10.26
C SER A 89 -52.84 -9.03 11.68
N LYS A 90 -54.11 -8.91 12.10
CA LYS A 90 -54.52 -8.64 13.48
C LYS A 90 -54.43 -9.94 14.27
N THR A 91 -53.75 -9.93 15.44
CA THR A 91 -54.23 -10.52 16.71
C THR A 91 -53.18 -10.40 17.80
N GLY A 92 -53.64 -10.17 19.03
CA GLY A 92 -52.97 -10.65 20.26
C GLY A 92 -52.06 -9.65 20.97
N ALA A 93 -52.54 -9.12 22.10
CA ALA A 93 -51.72 -8.42 23.08
C ALA A 93 -50.69 -9.36 23.71
N ASP A 94 -49.45 -8.91 23.84
CA ASP A 94 -48.64 -9.14 25.04
C ASP A 94 -47.51 -8.10 25.10
N SER A 95 -47.32 -7.56 26.30
CA SER A 95 -46.49 -6.39 26.59
C SER A 95 -45.09 -6.82 27.03
N VAL A 96 -44.07 -6.50 26.23
CA VAL A 96 -42.67 -6.56 26.66
C VAL A 96 -41.94 -5.31 26.20
N HIS A 97 -41.38 -4.60 27.17
CA HIS A 97 -40.62 -3.35 27.06
C HIS A 97 -39.54 -3.40 25.96
N ARG A 98 -39.77 -2.70 24.85
CA ARG A 98 -38.76 -2.40 23.84
C ARG A 98 -38.02 -1.13 24.25
N LYS A 99 -36.75 -1.24 24.60
CA LYS A 99 -35.86 -0.08 24.80
C LYS A 99 -35.79 0.71 23.50
N ASN A 100 -36.15 2.00 23.57
CA ASN A 100 -35.99 2.96 22.49
C ASN A 100 -34.50 3.13 22.16
N GLY A 101 -34.04 2.51 21.09
CA GLY A 101 -32.85 2.96 20.37
C GLY A 101 -33.21 4.27 19.67
N GLY A 102 -32.86 5.39 20.28
CA GLY A 102 -33.08 6.71 19.70
C GLY A 102 -32.35 6.83 18.36
N VAL A 103 -33.10 7.01 17.29
CA VAL A 103 -32.58 7.49 16.01
C VAL A 103 -31.98 8.87 16.30
N LEU A 104 -30.66 8.96 16.25
CA LEU A 104 -29.95 10.23 16.32
C LEU A 104 -30.41 11.05 15.12
N SER A 105 -31.06 12.21 15.34
CA SER A 105 -31.57 13.04 14.26
C SER A 105 -30.41 13.38 13.31
N SER A 106 -30.69 13.37 12.00
CA SER A 106 -29.71 13.69 10.94
C SER A 106 -28.93 14.98 11.25
N GLU A 107 -29.61 15.99 11.79
CA GLU A 107 -29.03 17.26 12.25
C GLU A 107 -27.93 17.10 13.31
N LYS A 108 -28.05 16.12 14.20
CA LYS A 108 -27.10 15.89 15.30
C LYS A 108 -25.85 15.10 14.87
N LEU A 109 -25.94 14.32 13.79
CA LEU A 109 -24.77 13.70 13.15
C LEU A 109 -23.99 14.73 12.32
N VAL A 110 -24.71 15.55 11.55
CA VAL A 110 -24.12 16.65 10.76
C VAL A 110 -23.41 17.65 11.67
N GLY A 111 -23.99 17.98 12.83
CA GLY A 111 -23.36 18.89 13.79
C GLY A 111 -22.05 18.42 14.42
N LYS A 112 -21.66 17.14 14.28
CA LYS A 112 -20.38 16.61 14.81
C LYS A 112 -19.26 16.64 13.76
N CYS A 113 -19.61 16.80 12.49
CA CYS A 113 -18.70 16.69 11.36
C CYS A 113 -18.57 18.04 10.68
N GLU A 114 -17.76 18.91 11.27
CA GLU A 114 -17.60 20.31 10.88
C GLU A 114 -17.20 20.49 9.40
N HIS A 115 -16.50 19.50 8.83
CA HIS A 115 -16.05 19.50 7.44
C HIS A 115 -16.94 18.65 6.51
N GLY A 116 -18.09 18.20 7.00
CA GLY A 116 -19.04 17.40 6.24
C GLY A 116 -18.84 15.88 6.37
N MET A 117 -19.68 15.15 5.66
CA MET A 117 -19.74 13.69 5.69
C MET A 117 -19.12 13.09 4.42
N VAL A 118 -18.52 11.91 4.56
CA VAL A 118 -17.97 11.13 3.44
C VAL A 118 -18.88 9.95 3.14
N TYR A 119 -19.36 9.85 1.91
CA TYR A 119 -20.02 8.64 1.41
C TYR A 119 -19.01 7.76 0.68
N VAL A 120 -19.02 6.47 0.96
CA VAL A 120 -18.14 5.49 0.31
C VAL A 120 -18.98 4.65 -0.64
N TYR A 121 -18.57 4.59 -1.90
CA TYR A 121 -19.23 3.74 -2.88
C TYR A 121 -19.00 2.26 -2.60
N GLU A 122 -20.07 1.46 -2.69
CA GLU A 122 -19.99 0.00 -2.73
C GLU A 122 -19.65 -0.45 -4.15
N LEU A 123 -18.37 -0.66 -4.42
CA LEU A 123 -17.90 -1.14 -5.72
C LEU A 123 -18.08 -2.65 -5.87
N PRO A 124 -18.26 -3.17 -7.10
CA PRO A 124 -18.04 -4.58 -7.39
C PRO A 124 -16.68 -5.06 -6.85
N ALA A 125 -16.67 -6.25 -6.22
CA ALA A 125 -15.51 -6.77 -5.50
C ALA A 125 -14.22 -6.86 -6.33
N MET A 126 -14.34 -7.04 -7.65
CA MET A 126 -13.23 -7.04 -8.62
C MET A 126 -12.35 -5.77 -8.56
N PHE A 127 -12.88 -4.65 -8.06
CA PHE A 127 -12.15 -3.39 -7.91
C PHE A 127 -11.45 -3.24 -6.55
N ASN A 128 -11.74 -4.09 -5.57
CA ASN A 128 -11.09 -4.02 -4.25
C ASN A 128 -10.89 -5.39 -3.60
N GLN A 129 -11.93 -5.97 -2.99
CA GLN A 129 -11.82 -7.14 -2.12
C GLN A 129 -11.22 -8.35 -2.85
N GLU A 130 -11.62 -8.57 -4.11
CA GLU A 130 -11.12 -9.70 -4.91
C GLU A 130 -9.61 -9.57 -5.22
N LEU A 131 -9.08 -8.34 -5.30
CA LEU A 131 -7.63 -8.12 -5.42
C LEU A 131 -6.89 -8.59 -4.16
N LEU A 132 -7.50 -8.39 -2.99
CA LEU A 132 -6.92 -8.83 -1.72
C LEU A 132 -7.06 -10.35 -1.54
N ASP A 133 -8.18 -10.92 -1.98
CA ASP A 133 -8.42 -12.37 -1.93
C ASP A 133 -7.42 -13.12 -2.83
N ASN A 134 -7.03 -12.49 -3.96
CA ASN A 134 -6.02 -13.00 -4.89
C ASN A 134 -4.64 -12.35 -4.70
N CYS A 135 -4.29 -11.99 -3.46
CA CYS A 135 -3.06 -11.26 -3.14
C CYS A 135 -1.74 -11.96 -3.54
N GLY A 136 -1.80 -13.27 -3.81
CA GLY A 136 -0.67 -14.04 -4.34
C GLY A 136 -0.27 -13.63 -5.76
N ASP A 137 -1.23 -13.15 -6.55
CA ASP A 137 -1.06 -12.88 -7.98
C ASP A 137 -0.83 -11.40 -8.30
N LEU A 138 -0.68 -10.57 -7.26
CA LEU A 138 -0.54 -9.12 -7.38
C LEU A 138 0.87 -8.65 -7.77
N ASP A 139 1.86 -9.55 -7.71
CA ASP A 139 3.25 -9.26 -8.06
C ASP A 139 3.88 -10.50 -8.72
N PRO A 140 4.66 -10.33 -9.81
CA PRO A 140 5.20 -11.48 -10.56
C PRO A 140 6.26 -12.30 -9.83
N TRP A 141 6.86 -11.76 -8.77
CA TRP A 141 8.01 -12.36 -8.10
C TRP A 141 7.67 -12.88 -6.70
N HIS A 142 6.85 -12.15 -5.95
CA HIS A 142 6.56 -12.45 -4.54
C HIS A 142 5.11 -12.17 -4.18
N SER A 143 4.48 -13.08 -3.42
CA SER A 143 3.13 -12.85 -2.89
C SER A 143 3.04 -11.54 -2.10
N ARG A 144 1.98 -10.77 -2.35
CA ARG A 144 1.70 -9.50 -1.67
C ARG A 144 0.78 -9.67 -0.46
N CYS A 145 0.41 -10.91 -0.11
CA CYS A 145 -0.54 -11.20 0.97
C CYS A 145 -0.12 -10.63 2.32
N ASN A 146 1.18 -10.68 2.65
CA ASN A 146 1.67 -10.03 3.87
C ASN A 146 1.46 -8.51 3.81
N ALA A 147 1.80 -7.86 2.70
CA ALA A 147 1.67 -6.42 2.53
C ALA A 147 0.22 -5.93 2.69
N VAL A 148 -0.75 -6.69 2.15
CA VAL A 148 -2.18 -6.31 2.20
C VAL A 148 -2.90 -6.76 3.48
N SER A 149 -2.26 -7.59 4.31
CA SER A 149 -2.83 -8.06 5.57
C SER A 149 -3.06 -6.91 6.57
N ASN A 150 -3.84 -7.18 7.62
CA ASN A 150 -4.15 -6.21 8.68
C ASN A 150 -4.65 -4.87 8.13
N ARG A 151 -5.59 -4.92 7.18
CA ARG A 151 -6.16 -3.72 6.53
C ARG A 151 -5.06 -2.84 5.90
N GLY A 152 -4.06 -3.47 5.29
CA GLY A 152 -2.92 -2.83 4.63
C GLY A 152 -1.77 -2.42 5.54
N LEU A 153 -1.86 -2.60 6.87
CA LEU A 153 -0.73 -2.32 7.76
C LEU A 153 0.38 -3.38 7.67
N GLY A 154 0.06 -4.57 7.19
CA GLY A 154 0.99 -5.69 7.16
C GLY A 154 1.20 -6.34 8.53
N PRO A 155 2.14 -7.30 8.67
CA PRO A 155 2.41 -7.98 9.93
C PRO A 155 2.90 -7.01 11.00
N ARG A 156 2.60 -7.32 12.27
CA ARG A 156 3.14 -6.58 13.41
C ARG A 156 4.67 -6.58 13.35
N ALA A 157 5.28 -5.42 13.55
CA ALA A 157 6.73 -5.33 13.62
C ALA A 157 7.23 -5.86 14.97
N ALA A 158 8.27 -6.69 14.93
CA ALA A 158 8.92 -7.26 16.11
C ALA A 158 10.43 -7.08 15.99
N GLY A 159 11.12 -7.01 17.14
CA GLY A 159 12.59 -6.88 17.18
C GLY A 159 13.12 -5.52 16.73
N LEU A 160 12.31 -4.46 16.76
CA LEU A 160 12.76 -3.11 16.42
C LEU A 160 13.60 -2.52 17.55
N SER A 161 14.90 -2.35 17.30
CA SER A 161 15.79 -1.62 18.20
C SER A 161 15.52 -0.10 18.14
N GLY A 162 15.48 0.57 19.28
CA GLY A 162 15.30 2.03 19.36
C GLY A 162 13.84 2.50 19.34
N VAL A 163 12.87 1.58 19.25
CA VAL A 163 11.46 1.89 19.49
C VAL A 163 11.12 1.60 20.95
N PRO A 164 10.52 2.55 21.70
CA PRO A 164 10.05 2.31 23.05
C PRO A 164 9.13 1.08 23.16
N GLU A 165 9.30 0.26 24.20
CA GLU A 165 8.53 -0.99 24.37
C GLU A 165 7.01 -0.77 24.37
N ASN A 166 6.55 0.31 24.99
CA ASN A 166 5.13 0.68 25.02
C ASN A 166 4.58 1.06 23.63
N LEU A 167 5.44 1.41 22.68
CA LEU A 167 5.05 1.72 21.31
C LEU A 167 5.13 0.52 20.38
N LEU A 168 5.94 -0.51 20.67
CA LEU A 168 6.06 -1.70 19.81
C LEU A 168 4.71 -2.31 19.37
N PRO A 169 3.65 -2.36 20.21
CA PRO A 169 2.32 -2.82 19.79
C PRO A 169 1.61 -1.93 18.74
N SER A 170 2.17 -0.79 18.38
CA SER A 170 1.64 0.13 17.38
C SER A 170 2.43 0.11 16.07
N TRP A 171 3.53 -0.66 15.99
CA TRP A 171 4.37 -0.75 14.79
C TRP A 171 4.04 -1.98 13.93
N TYR A 172 4.09 -1.77 12.62
CA TYR A 172 3.81 -2.78 11.59
C TYR A 172 4.84 -2.69 10.46
N TRP A 173 5.08 -3.80 9.78
CA TRP A 173 5.88 -3.85 8.54
C TRP A 173 5.03 -3.41 7.35
N THR A 174 4.65 -2.12 7.37
CA THR A 174 3.79 -1.53 6.33
C THR A 174 4.53 -1.47 5.00
N ASP A 175 3.91 -1.98 3.96
CA ASP A 175 4.43 -1.89 2.59
C ASP A 175 4.08 -0.53 1.97
N MET A 176 5.02 0.05 1.21
CA MET A 176 4.84 1.36 0.58
C MET A 176 3.67 1.43 -0.40
N PHE A 177 3.20 0.29 -0.92
CA PHE A 177 2.11 0.20 -1.88
C PHE A 177 0.75 -0.14 -1.25
N ALA A 178 0.66 -0.26 0.09
CA ALA A 178 -0.59 -0.61 0.77
C ALA A 178 -1.50 0.58 1.07
N GLY A 179 -1.15 1.79 0.61
CA GLY A 179 -1.85 3.04 0.93
C GLY A 179 -3.35 2.99 0.64
N GLU A 180 -3.75 2.53 -0.55
CA GLU A 180 -5.16 2.47 -0.96
C GLU A 180 -6.02 1.64 0.02
N ILE A 181 -5.45 0.54 0.53
CA ILE A 181 -6.11 -0.37 1.47
C ILE A 181 -6.22 0.28 2.84
N ILE A 182 -5.15 0.93 3.31
CA ILE A 182 -5.12 1.65 4.59
C ILE A 182 -6.14 2.78 4.57
N TYR A 183 -6.15 3.62 3.52
CA TYR A 183 -7.11 4.72 3.39
C TYR A 183 -8.55 4.22 3.37
N HIS A 184 -8.84 3.20 2.56
CA HIS A 184 -10.18 2.61 2.52
C HIS A 184 -10.60 2.12 3.91
N ALA A 185 -9.74 1.35 4.58
CA ALA A 185 -9.98 0.89 5.94
C ALA A 185 -10.23 2.01 6.94
N ARG A 186 -9.49 3.12 6.86
CA ARG A 186 -9.67 4.27 7.77
C ARG A 186 -10.96 5.02 7.50
N ILE A 187 -11.33 5.20 6.23
CA ILE A 187 -12.58 5.88 5.84
C ILE A 187 -13.78 5.02 6.27
N MET A 188 -13.69 3.70 6.15
CA MET A 188 -14.77 2.80 6.59
C MET A 188 -15.07 2.91 8.09
N ASP A 189 -14.06 3.19 8.91
CA ASP A 189 -14.21 3.35 10.37
C ASP A 189 -14.36 4.83 10.79
N HIS A 190 -14.43 5.77 9.84
CA HIS A 190 -14.42 7.20 10.13
C HIS A 190 -15.77 7.66 10.72
N ALA A 191 -15.73 8.45 11.79
CA ALA A 191 -16.93 8.92 12.49
C ALA A 191 -17.86 9.77 11.62
N CYS A 192 -17.32 10.43 10.60
CA CYS A 192 -18.07 11.23 9.63
C CYS A 192 -18.38 10.48 8.33
N ARG A 193 -18.35 9.15 8.33
CA ARG A 193 -18.83 8.35 7.20
C ARG A 193 -20.37 8.30 7.22
N THR A 194 -21.01 8.50 6.07
CA THR A 194 -22.46 8.34 5.89
C THR A 194 -22.77 7.21 4.93
N THR A 195 -23.89 6.52 5.15
CA THR A 195 -24.49 5.56 4.19
C THR A 195 -25.61 6.19 3.36
N VAL A 196 -25.89 7.48 3.58
CA VAL A 196 -26.92 8.25 2.89
C VAL A 196 -26.21 9.26 1.98
N PRO A 197 -26.22 9.08 0.64
CA PRO A 197 -25.51 9.94 -0.31
C PRO A 197 -25.88 11.43 -0.21
N GLU A 198 -27.13 11.73 0.09
CA GLU A 198 -27.68 13.09 0.17
C GLU A 198 -27.08 13.90 1.32
N LEU A 199 -26.52 13.23 2.33
CA LEU A 199 -25.83 13.87 3.45
C LEU A 199 -24.34 14.11 3.17
N ALA A 200 -23.81 13.59 2.07
CA ALA A 200 -22.39 13.59 1.79
C ALA A 200 -21.92 14.93 1.22
N THR A 201 -20.79 15.42 1.73
CA THR A 201 -20.05 16.56 1.15
C THR A 201 -18.91 16.06 0.27
N THR A 202 -18.49 14.80 0.44
CA THR A 202 -17.45 14.17 -0.34
C THR A 202 -17.79 12.72 -0.61
N PHE A 203 -17.40 12.26 -1.79
CA PHE A 203 -17.57 10.88 -2.22
C PHE A 203 -16.22 10.21 -2.35
N TYR A 204 -16.09 8.99 -1.83
CA TYR A 204 -14.90 8.17 -1.92
C TYR A 204 -15.19 6.91 -2.74
N ILE A 205 -14.37 6.69 -3.78
CA ILE A 205 -14.43 5.51 -4.65
C ILE A 205 -13.28 4.58 -4.26
N PRO A 206 -13.55 3.46 -3.55
CA PRO A 206 -12.50 2.58 -3.03
C PRO A 206 -11.97 1.60 -4.09
N PHE A 207 -11.48 2.10 -5.23
CA PHE A 207 -10.78 1.29 -6.23
C PHE A 207 -9.29 1.20 -5.88
N TYR A 208 -8.73 -0.01 -5.84
CA TYR A 208 -7.31 -0.22 -5.60
C TYR A 208 -6.53 -0.25 -6.92
N ALA A 209 -6.45 0.91 -7.58
CA ALA A 209 -5.91 1.04 -8.93
C ALA A 209 -4.42 0.64 -9.01
N ALA A 210 -3.61 1.08 -8.04
CA ALA A 210 -2.19 0.75 -8.05
C ALA A 210 -1.97 -0.73 -7.75
N VAL A 211 -2.75 -1.30 -6.82
CA VAL A 211 -2.75 -2.74 -6.53
C VAL A 211 -3.16 -3.55 -7.76
N ALA A 212 -4.23 -3.15 -8.46
CA ALA A 212 -4.74 -3.80 -9.66
C ALA A 212 -3.71 -3.82 -10.81
N VAL A 213 -2.96 -2.74 -10.97
CA VAL A 213 -1.95 -2.60 -12.02
C VAL A 213 -0.67 -3.37 -11.70
N GLY A 214 -0.34 -3.57 -10.41
CA GLY A 214 0.93 -4.12 -9.94
C GLY A 214 1.43 -5.35 -10.70
N LYS A 215 0.55 -6.35 -10.90
CA LYS A 215 0.92 -7.62 -11.56
C LYS A 215 1.30 -7.48 -13.03
N TYR A 216 0.84 -6.42 -13.68
CA TYR A 216 1.11 -6.14 -15.09
C TYR A 216 2.36 -5.31 -15.30
N LEU A 217 3.00 -4.85 -14.21
CA LEU A 217 4.25 -4.12 -14.28
C LEU A 217 5.41 -5.11 -14.46
N PHE A 218 6.43 -4.68 -15.21
CA PHE A 218 7.75 -5.34 -15.34
C PHE A 218 7.80 -6.71 -16.04
N THR A 219 6.67 -7.24 -16.49
CA THR A 219 6.58 -8.48 -17.26
C THR A 219 5.81 -8.26 -18.56
N SER A 220 5.82 -9.25 -19.46
CA SER A 220 5.24 -9.14 -20.79
C SER A 220 3.71 -9.24 -20.77
N TYR A 221 3.05 -8.10 -20.57
CA TYR A 221 1.60 -7.94 -20.71
C TYR A 221 1.27 -6.84 -21.73
N THR A 222 0.09 -6.93 -22.33
CA THR A 222 -0.45 -5.90 -23.21
C THR A 222 -1.05 -4.75 -22.40
N ALA A 223 -1.09 -3.54 -22.98
CA ALA A 223 -1.75 -2.39 -22.34
C ALA A 223 -3.23 -2.67 -22.04
N LYS A 224 -3.90 -3.44 -22.91
CA LYS A 224 -5.30 -3.85 -22.71
C LYS A 224 -5.49 -4.69 -21.45
N GLU A 225 -4.62 -5.66 -21.20
CA GLU A 225 -4.68 -6.49 -19.98
C GLU A 225 -4.46 -5.63 -18.73
N ARG A 226 -3.46 -4.73 -18.76
CA ARG A 226 -3.18 -3.79 -17.67
C ARG A 226 -4.38 -2.89 -17.36
N ASP A 227 -5.02 -2.34 -18.39
CA ASP A 227 -6.05 -1.29 -18.24
C ASP A 227 -7.47 -1.85 -18.05
N THR A 228 -7.66 -3.18 -18.12
CA THR A 228 -8.98 -3.83 -18.09
C THR A 228 -9.82 -3.43 -16.86
N LEU A 229 -9.23 -3.39 -15.66
CA LEU A 229 -9.95 -2.99 -14.44
C LEU A 229 -10.25 -1.48 -14.41
N CYS A 230 -9.33 -0.65 -14.89
CA CYS A 230 -9.55 0.81 -14.98
C CYS A 230 -10.68 1.14 -15.96
N GLU A 231 -10.68 0.52 -17.14
CA GLU A 231 -11.78 0.65 -18.12
C GLU A 231 -13.10 0.12 -17.56
N GLY A 232 -13.05 -0.97 -16.80
CA GLY A 232 -14.21 -1.54 -16.10
C GLY A 232 -14.82 -0.55 -15.12
N LEU A 233 -14.00 0.14 -14.32
CA LEU A 233 -14.47 1.13 -13.36
C LEU A 233 -15.11 2.33 -14.06
N LEU A 234 -14.54 2.81 -15.18
CA LEU A 234 -15.09 3.95 -15.92
C LEU A 234 -16.46 3.65 -16.57
N ARG A 235 -16.76 2.37 -16.81
CA ARG A 235 -18.06 1.93 -17.36
C ARG A 235 -19.12 1.70 -16.28
N TRP A 236 -18.69 1.46 -15.05
CA TRP A 236 -19.55 1.30 -13.89
C TRP A 236 -20.05 2.67 -13.41
#